data_AF-A0A9P0BM79-F1
#
_entry.id   AF-A0A9P0BM79-F1
#
_cell.length_a   1.000
_cell.length_b   1.000
_cell.length_c   1.000
_cell.angle_alpha   90.00
_cell.angle_beta   90.00
_cell.angle_gamma   90.00
#
_symmetry.space_group_name_H-M   'P 1'
#
loop_
_entity.id
_entity.type
_entity.pdbx_description
1 polymer ?
#
loop_
_entity_poly.entity_id
_entity_poly.type
_entity_poly.pdbx_seq_one_letter_code
_entity_poly.pdbx_strand_id
1 'polypeptide(L)'
;MGIKLIILLALLVGVLYSLHILVQDYQALSGSKFLRFLFKRDLSAQNVTKPAVRWKRILRCDPIQCARYFYCELGAAPNNEERRGFVYMLTLEPTEEESTAHAVFKEAYNYGLKFPEKCKEKYHMCPFNASLLFDLIRYLLRHP
;
A
#
# COMPACT_ATOMS: atom_id res chain seq x y z
N MET A 1 30.92 -13.58 0.88
CA MET A 1 29.55 -13.85 0.41
C MET A 1 28.47 -13.63 1.49
N GLY A 2 28.78 -13.77 2.79
CA GLY A 2 27.81 -13.57 3.88
C GLY A 2 27.25 -12.15 4.02
N ILE A 3 28.05 -11.09 3.80
CA ILE A 3 27.58 -9.70 3.95
C ILE A 3 26.47 -9.36 2.94
N LYS A 4 26.58 -9.83 1.70
CA LYS A 4 25.54 -9.63 0.67
C LYS A 4 24.22 -10.31 1.07
N LEU A 5 24.29 -11.49 1.68
CA LEU A 5 23.12 -12.22 2.18
C LEU A 5 22.46 -11.50 3.36
N ILE A 6 23.27 -10.98 4.28
CA ILE A 6 22.77 -10.21 5.44
C ILE A 6 22.08 -8.92 4.98
N ILE A 7 22.67 -8.20 4.02
CA ILE A 7 22.07 -6.99 3.44
C ILE A 7 20.74 -7.32 2.74
N LEU A 8 20.72 -8.38 1.92
CA LEU A 8 19.49 -8.81 1.24
C LEU A 8 18.40 -9.22 2.23
N LEU A 9 18.76 -9.92 3.31
CA LEU A 9 17.83 -10.30 4.37
C LEU A 9 17.25 -9.08 5.07
N ALA A 10 18.09 -8.11 5.44
CA ALA A 10 17.63 -6.88 6.08
C ALA A 10 16.69 -6.07 5.17
N LEU A 11 17.02 -5.97 3.88
CA LEU A 11 16.16 -5.33 2.88
C LEU A 11 14.82 -6.06 2.72
N LEU A 12 14.84 -7.40 2.69
CA LEU A 12 13.63 -8.21 2.61
C LEU A 12 12.72 -7.97 3.81
N VAL A 13 13.27 -7.99 5.03
CA VAL A 13 12.50 -7.71 6.25
C VAL A 13 11.94 -6.29 6.25
N GLY A 14 12.73 -5.30 5.81
CA GLY A 14 12.27 -3.92 5.70
C GLY A 14 11.09 -3.74 4.73
N VAL A 15 11.16 -4.38 3.56
CA VAL A 15 10.05 -4.36 2.59
C VAL A 15 8.84 -5.12 3.11
N LEU A 16 9.05 -6.27 3.74
CA LEU A 16 7.95 -7.03 4.33
C LEU A 16 7.21 -6.19 5.39
N TYR A 17 7.95 -5.44 6.21
CA TYR A 17 7.36 -4.55 7.21
C TYR A 17 6.58 -3.39 6.58
N SER A 18 7.10 -2.75 5.53
CA SER A 18 6.37 -1.66 4.85
C SER A 18 5.09 -2.15 4.17
N LEU A 19 5.14 -3.31 3.52
CA LEU A 19 3.97 -3.97 2.94
C LEU A 19 2.98 -4.43 4.01
N HIS A 20 3.46 -4.90 5.16
CA HIS A 20 2.59 -5.28 6.28
C HIS A 20 1.78 -4.09 6.79
N ILE A 21 2.40 -2.92 7.01
CA ILE A 21 1.67 -1.71 7.42
C ILE A 21 0.64 -1.30 6.36
N LEU A 22 0.99 -1.42 5.07
CA LEU A 22 0.07 -1.13 3.98
C LEU A 22 -1.15 -2.07 4.00
N VAL A 23 -0.92 -3.36 4.19
CA VAL A 23 -1.96 -4.38 4.29
C VAL A 23 -2.83 -4.19 5.53
N GLN A 24 -2.24 -3.82 6.66
CA GLN A 24 -2.96 -3.55 7.90
C GLN A 24 -3.95 -2.39 7.72
N ASP A 25 -3.52 -1.29 7.10
CA ASP A 25 -4.41 -0.16 6.81
C ASP A 25 -5.50 -0.55 5.79
N TYR A 26 -5.17 -1.35 4.77
CA TYR A 26 -6.18 -1.90 3.86
C TYR A 26 -7.22 -2.78 4.55
N GLN A 27 -6.79 -3.68 5.45
CA GLN A 27 -7.68 -4.54 6.21
C GLN A 27 -8.54 -3.77 7.21
N ALA A 28 -8.03 -2.70 7.82
CA ALA A 28 -8.83 -1.81 8.66
C ALA A 28 -9.97 -1.16 7.85
N LEU A 29 -9.71 -0.82 6.59
CA LEU A 29 -10.72 -0.29 5.67
C LEU A 29 -11.69 -1.36 5.15
N SER A 30 -11.18 -2.55 4.85
CA SER A 30 -11.96 -3.66 4.28
C SER A 30 -12.85 -4.35 5.32
N GLY A 31 -12.32 -4.59 6.53
CA GLY A 31 -13.04 -5.16 7.67
C GLY A 31 -14.21 -4.29 8.13
N SER A 32 -14.16 -2.97 7.88
CA SER A 32 -15.31 -2.09 8.10
C SER A 32 -16.54 -2.49 7.28
N LYS A 33 -16.43 -3.14 6.12
CA LYS A 33 -17.62 -3.60 5.36
C LYS A 33 -18.29 -4.80 6.02
N PHE A 34 -17.52 -5.78 6.51
CA PHE A 34 -18.06 -6.95 7.20
C PHE A 34 -18.58 -6.58 8.60
N LEU A 35 -17.88 -5.70 9.32
CA LEU A 35 -18.34 -5.14 10.59
C LEU A 35 -19.53 -4.17 10.41
N ARG A 36 -19.62 -3.37 9.35
CA ARG A 36 -20.83 -2.56 9.06
C ARG A 36 -22.05 -3.42 8.69
N PHE A 37 -21.83 -4.61 8.13
CA PHE A 37 -22.90 -5.57 7.87
C PHE A 37 -23.37 -6.26 9.16
N LEU A 38 -22.44 -6.60 10.07
CA LEU A 38 -22.76 -7.26 11.34
C LEU A 38 -23.23 -6.29 12.45
N PHE A 39 -22.82 -5.02 12.43
CA PHE A 39 -23.17 -3.99 13.42
C PHE A 39 -24.20 -2.98 12.89
N LYS A 40 -25.23 -3.47 12.19
CA LYS A 40 -26.38 -2.65 11.74
C LYS A 40 -27.40 -2.37 12.87
N ARG A 41 -27.12 -2.73 14.13
CA ARG A 41 -27.95 -2.47 15.31
C ARG A 41 -27.16 -1.69 16.36
N ASP A 42 -26.98 -0.40 16.12
CA ASP A 42 -27.16 0.69 17.10
C ASP A 42 -26.55 1.98 16.55
N LEU A 43 -27.42 2.81 15.96
CA LEU A 43 -27.13 4.07 15.27
C LEU A 43 -26.97 5.26 16.23
N SER A 44 -26.39 5.08 17.42
CA SER A 44 -26.35 6.18 18.42
C SER A 44 -25.02 6.45 19.13
N ALA A 45 -23.94 5.67 18.95
CA ALA A 45 -22.75 5.87 19.79
C ALA A 45 -21.41 5.41 19.19
N GLN A 46 -21.15 5.66 17.91
CA GLN A 46 -19.78 5.57 17.39
C GLN A 46 -19.40 6.90 16.77
N ASN A 47 -18.41 7.56 17.36
CA ASN A 47 -17.57 8.53 16.67
C ASN A 47 -17.10 7.84 15.37
N VAL A 48 -17.79 8.12 14.26
CA VAL A 48 -17.45 7.56 12.94
C VAL A 48 -16.15 8.23 12.53
N THR A 49 -15.03 7.72 13.02
CA THR A 49 -13.71 8.10 12.54
C THR A 49 -13.71 7.82 11.05
N LYS A 50 -13.64 8.88 10.24
CA LYS A 50 -13.53 8.75 8.79
C LYS A 50 -12.41 7.74 8.48
N PRO A 51 -12.64 6.76 7.60
CA PRO A 51 -11.58 5.84 7.19
C PRO A 51 -10.39 6.65 6.65
N ALA A 52 -9.27 6.62 7.35
CA ALA A 52 -8.07 7.39 7.03
C ALA A 52 -6.87 6.46 6.92
N VAL A 53 -6.07 6.65 5.88
CA VAL A 53 -4.84 5.89 5.63
C VAL A 53 -3.66 6.68 6.16
N ARG A 54 -2.72 6.01 6.85
CA ARG A 54 -1.55 6.66 7.45
C ARG A 54 -0.40 6.75 6.46
N TRP A 55 -0.59 7.53 5.40
CA TRP A 55 0.35 7.69 4.28
C TRP A 55 1.76 8.08 4.71
N LYS A 56 1.91 9.00 5.67
CA LYS A 56 3.18 9.42 6.27
C LYS A 56 3.92 8.23 6.88
N ARG A 57 3.20 7.36 7.59
CA ARG A 57 3.79 6.15 8.19
C ARG A 57 4.29 5.21 7.10
N ILE A 58 3.49 4.98 6.05
CA ILE A 58 3.86 4.12 4.93
C ILE A 58 5.10 4.69 4.22
N LEU A 59 5.09 5.99 3.89
CA LEU A 59 6.19 6.66 3.19
C LEU A 59 7.50 6.60 4.00
N ARG A 60 7.42 6.83 5.32
CA ARG A 60 8.58 6.71 6.23
C ARG A 60 9.15 5.29 6.26
N CYS A 61 8.30 4.28 6.10
CA CYS A 61 8.73 2.88 6.02
C CYS A 61 9.13 2.45 4.59
N ASP A 62 9.10 3.36 3.62
CA ASP A 62 9.44 3.11 2.21
C ASP A 62 10.74 3.82 1.74
N PRO A 63 11.87 3.66 2.44
CA PRO A 63 13.12 4.33 2.05
C PRO A 63 13.64 3.82 0.69
N ILE A 64 13.40 2.54 0.39
CA ILE A 64 13.83 1.90 -0.87
C ILE A 64 12.73 1.87 -1.94
N GLN A 65 11.71 2.71 -1.82
CA GLN A 65 10.70 2.96 -2.87
C GLN A 65 9.80 1.78 -3.26
N CYS A 66 9.83 0.63 -2.61
CA CYS A 66 9.02 -0.52 -3.00
C CYS A 66 7.51 -0.29 -2.87
N ALA A 67 7.04 0.48 -1.87
CA ALA A 67 5.62 0.82 -1.75
C ALA A 67 5.19 1.79 -2.86
N ARG A 68 6.03 2.78 -3.19
CA ARG A 68 5.78 3.68 -4.34
C ARG A 68 5.85 2.94 -5.68
N TYR A 69 6.80 2.03 -5.83
CA TYR A 69 6.91 1.16 -7.00
C TYR A 69 5.65 0.32 -7.17
N PHE A 70 5.15 -0.30 -6.10
CA PHE A 70 3.89 -1.02 -6.09
C PHE A 70 2.71 -0.15 -6.56
N TYR A 71 2.58 1.07 -6.05
CA TYR A 71 1.51 1.99 -6.49
C TYR A 71 1.64 2.43 -7.94
N CYS A 72 2.86 2.53 -8.47
CA CYS A 72 3.08 2.76 -9.89
C CYS A 72 2.58 1.57 -10.73
N GLU A 73 2.94 0.35 -10.32
CA GLU A 73 2.51 -0.88 -11.00
C GLU A 73 0.98 -1.09 -10.92
N LEU A 74 0.32 -0.59 -9.87
CA LEU A 74 -1.15 -0.52 -9.81
C LEU A 74 -1.74 0.35 -10.92
N GLY A 75 -1.08 1.43 -11.31
CA GLY A 75 -1.50 2.28 -12.42
C GLY A 75 -1.16 1.67 -13.79
N ALA A 76 -0.08 0.90 -13.88
CA ALA A 76 0.40 0.31 -15.13
C ALA A 76 -0.44 -0.87 -15.63
N ALA A 77 -1.00 -1.69 -14.73
CA ALA A 77 -1.62 -2.97 -15.09
C ALA A 77 -3.13 -3.03 -14.76
N PRO A 78 -3.94 -3.77 -15.55
CA PRO A 78 -5.37 -3.88 -15.33
C PRO A 78 -5.76 -4.62 -14.04
N ASN A 79 -6.93 -4.23 -13.53
CA ASN A 79 -7.44 -4.50 -12.18
C ASN A 79 -7.87 -5.96 -11.93
N ASN A 80 -7.37 -6.56 -10.85
CA ASN A 80 -8.07 -7.63 -10.13
C ASN A 80 -8.72 -7.06 -8.85
N GLU A 81 -9.57 -7.83 -8.16
CA GLU A 81 -10.36 -7.33 -7.04
C GLU A 81 -9.51 -6.80 -5.89
N GLU A 82 -8.40 -7.47 -5.59
CA GLU A 82 -7.48 -7.08 -4.52
C GLU A 82 -6.76 -5.76 -4.85
N ARG A 83 -6.38 -5.55 -6.12
CA ARG A 83 -5.75 -4.29 -6.58
C ARG A 83 -6.69 -3.10 -6.48
N ARG A 84 -7.99 -3.29 -6.79
CA ARG A 84 -9.01 -2.21 -6.66
C ARG A 84 -9.08 -1.68 -5.23
N GLY A 85 -8.82 -2.54 -4.25
CA GLY A 85 -8.74 -2.17 -2.84
C GLY A 85 -7.66 -1.11 -2.55
N PHE A 86 -6.45 -1.33 -3.03
CA PHE A 86 -5.34 -0.38 -2.85
C PHE A 86 -5.53 0.91 -3.65
N VAL A 87 -6.17 0.83 -4.83
CA VAL A 87 -6.56 2.02 -5.60
C VAL A 87 -7.63 2.83 -4.85
N TYR A 88 -8.61 2.17 -4.23
CA TYR A 88 -9.63 2.84 -3.42
C TYR A 88 -9.02 3.61 -2.25
N MET A 89 -7.95 3.10 -1.61
CA MET A 89 -7.23 3.83 -0.58
C MET A 89 -6.78 5.22 -1.06
N LEU A 90 -6.28 5.34 -2.32
CA LEU A 90 -5.88 6.63 -2.90
C LEU A 90 -7.04 7.61 -3.11
N THR A 91 -8.29 7.13 -3.15
CA THR A 91 -9.48 7.98 -3.33
C THR A 91 -10.01 8.54 -2.01
N LEU A 92 -9.55 8.03 -0.88
CA LEU A 92 -9.93 8.53 0.43
C LEU A 92 -9.33 9.92 0.66
N GLU A 93 -10.14 10.84 1.18
CA GLU A 93 -9.71 12.20 1.52
C GLU A 93 -8.66 12.14 2.65
N PRO A 94 -7.41 12.57 2.42
CA PRO A 94 -6.40 12.59 3.46
C PRO A 94 -6.66 13.74 4.45
N THR A 95 -6.22 13.57 5.69
CA THR A 95 -6.12 14.70 6.62
C THR A 95 -5.05 15.68 6.12
N GLU A 96 -5.05 16.92 6.62
CA GLU A 96 -4.01 17.91 6.28
C GLU A 96 -2.60 17.36 6.54
N GLU A 97 -2.43 16.64 7.65
CA GLU A 97 -1.17 15.98 7.97
C GLU A 97 -0.77 14.93 6.93
N GLU A 98 -1.71 14.16 6.41
CA GLU A 98 -1.41 13.05 5.49
C GLU A 98 -1.31 13.49 4.02
N SER A 99 -1.77 14.70 3.70
CA SER A 99 -1.92 15.23 2.33
C SER A 99 -0.64 15.15 1.50
N THR A 100 0.50 15.58 2.05
CA THR A 100 1.78 15.55 1.31
C THR A 100 2.22 14.12 0.99
N ALA A 101 2.09 13.20 1.95
CA ALA A 101 2.48 11.80 1.73
C ALA A 101 1.51 11.09 0.77
N HIS A 102 0.21 11.38 0.87
CA HIS A 102 -0.79 10.91 -0.07
C HIS A 102 -0.49 11.34 -1.51
N ALA A 103 -0.11 12.61 -1.71
CA ALA A 103 0.25 13.15 -3.01
C ALA A 103 1.40 12.37 -3.67
N VAL A 104 2.40 11.93 -2.89
CA VAL A 104 3.52 11.10 -3.39
C VAL A 104 3.03 9.76 -3.96
N PHE A 105 2.13 9.07 -3.25
CA PHE A 105 1.57 7.80 -3.75
C PHE A 105 0.61 8.00 -4.93
N LYS A 106 -0.15 9.10 -4.93
CA LYS A 106 -1.00 9.47 -6.07
C LYS A 106 -0.18 9.79 -7.31
N GLU A 107 0.96 10.47 -7.16
CA GLU A 107 1.89 10.72 -8.25
C GLU A 107 2.49 9.41 -8.78
N ALA A 108 2.83 8.47 -7.91
CA ALA A 108 3.32 7.15 -8.31
C ALA A 108 2.31 6.42 -9.20
N TYR A 109 1.06 6.34 -8.74
CA TYR A 109 -0.03 5.75 -9.51
C TYR A 109 -0.26 6.45 -10.86
N ASN A 110 -0.32 7.78 -10.86
CA ASN A 110 -0.50 8.56 -12.09
C ASN A 110 0.66 8.39 -13.07
N TYR A 111 1.88 8.20 -12.58
CA TYR A 111 3.03 7.91 -13.43
C TYR A 111 2.87 6.56 -14.13
N GLY A 112 2.41 5.52 -13.42
CA GLY A 112 2.13 4.21 -14.01
C GLY A 112 1.03 4.24 -15.07
N LEU A 113 -0.02 5.05 -14.85
CA LEU A 113 -1.06 5.28 -15.87
C LEU A 113 -0.48 5.89 -17.16
N LYS A 114 0.49 6.79 -17.03
CA LYS A 114 1.08 7.52 -18.17
C LYS A 114 2.21 6.73 -18.85
N PHE A 115 2.97 5.97 -18.07
CA PHE A 115 4.19 5.27 -18.50
C PHE A 115 4.26 3.87 -17.88
N PRO A 116 3.38 2.93 -18.31
CA PRO A 116 3.22 1.63 -17.67
C PRO A 116 4.53 0.83 -17.56
N GLU A 117 5.37 0.86 -18.59
CA GLU A 117 6.64 0.12 -18.63
C GLU A 117 7.80 0.80 -17.89
N LYS A 118 7.62 2.05 -17.39
CA LYS A 118 8.71 2.85 -16.80
C LYS A 118 8.69 2.92 -15.28
N CYS A 119 7.78 2.19 -14.63
CA CYS A 119 7.68 2.20 -13.17
C CYS A 119 8.97 1.74 -12.48
N LYS A 120 9.65 0.72 -13.04
CA LYS A 120 10.91 0.21 -12.50
C LYS A 120 12.07 1.21 -12.65
N GLU A 121 12.09 1.97 -13.75
CA GLU A 121 13.08 3.04 -13.97
C GLU A 121 12.89 4.18 -12.95
N LYS A 122 11.63 4.61 -12.74
CA LYS A 122 11.30 5.67 -11.78
C LYS A 122 11.62 5.27 -10.33
N TYR A 123 11.33 4.02 -9.96
CA TYR A 123 11.50 3.49 -8.60
C TYR A 123 12.61 2.44 -8.52
N HIS A 124 13.78 2.78 -9.07
CA HIS A 124 14.93 1.89 -9.21
C HIS A 124 15.55 1.44 -7.88
N MET A 125 15.29 2.13 -6.76
CA MET A 125 15.82 1.71 -5.46
C MET A 125 15.14 0.45 -4.93
N CYS A 126 13.96 0.10 -5.44
CA CYS A 126 13.31 -1.14 -5.03
C CYS A 126 14.03 -2.31 -5.72
N PRO A 127 14.65 -3.25 -4.98
CA PRO A 127 15.39 -4.36 -5.59
C PRO A 127 14.46 -5.44 -6.16
N PHE A 128 13.17 -5.41 -5.81
CA PHE A 128 12.20 -6.44 -6.15
C PHE A 128 11.41 -6.11 -7.42
N ASN A 129 10.91 -7.15 -8.07
CA ASN A 129 10.01 -7.02 -9.21
C ASN A 129 8.56 -6.90 -8.75
N ALA A 130 7.70 -6.30 -9.58
CA ALA A 130 6.29 -6.10 -9.26
C ALA A 130 5.58 -7.39 -8.84
N SER A 131 5.77 -8.48 -9.58
CA SER A 131 5.14 -9.79 -9.28
C SER A 131 5.37 -10.21 -7.83
N LEU A 132 6.61 -10.13 -7.35
CA LEU A 132 6.95 -10.52 -5.98
C LEU A 132 6.23 -9.62 -4.96
N LEU A 133 6.18 -8.31 -5.20
CA LEU A 133 5.48 -7.39 -4.29
C LEU A 133 3.98 -7.70 -4.22
N PHE A 134 3.33 -7.99 -5.35
CA PHE A 134 1.95 -8.41 -5.39
C PHE A 134 1.73 -9.74 -4.66
N ASP A 135 2.62 -10.71 -4.83
CA ASP A 135 2.53 -12.00 -4.17
C ASP A 135 2.72 -11.89 -2.66
N LEU A 136 3.66 -11.04 -2.20
CA LEU A 136 3.83 -10.72 -0.78
C LEU A 136 2.58 -10.05 -0.19
N ILE A 137 1.99 -9.08 -0.89
CA ILE A 137 0.74 -8.45 -0.44
C ILE A 137 -0.39 -9.48 -0.35
N ARG A 138 -0.58 -10.33 -1.35
CA ARG A 138 -1.58 -11.41 -1.30
C ARG A 138 -1.33 -12.35 -0.13
N TYR A 139 -0.07 -12.70 0.13
CA TYR A 139 0.31 -13.55 1.25
C TYR A 139 -0.07 -12.91 2.59
N LEU A 140 0.29 -11.64 2.80
CA LEU A 140 -0.02 -10.87 4.01
C LEU A 140 -1.54 -10.65 4.19
N LEU A 141 -2.29 -10.50 3.11
CA LEU A 141 -3.75 -10.40 3.17
C LEU A 141 -4.42 -11.69 3.65
N ARG A 142 -3.82 -12.85 3.35
CA ARG A 142 -4.32 -14.18 3.74
C ARG A 142 -3.82 -14.62 5.12
N HIS A 143 -2.70 -14.06 5.59
CA HIS A 143 -2.05 -14.38 6.86
C HIS A 143 -1.77 -13.09 7.65
N PRO A 144 -2.83 -12.47 8.22
CA PRO A 144 -2.72 -11.24 9.01
C PRO A 144 -1.96 -11.43 10.33
#